data_AF-A0A1G3LA59-F1
#
_entry.id   AF-A0A1G3LA59-F1
#
_cell.length_a   1.000
_cell.length_b   1.000
_cell.length_c   1.000
_cell.angle_alpha   90.00
_cell.angle_beta   90.00
_cell.angle_gamma   90.00
#
_symmetry.space_group_name_H-M   'P 1'
#
loop_
_entity.id
_entity.type
_entity.pdbx_description
1 polymer ?
#
loop_
_entity_poly.entity_id
_entity_poly.type
_entity_poly.pdbx_seq_one_letter_code
_entity_poly.pdbx_strand_id
1 'polypeptide(L)'
;VIAGMTGCGKSWNLIDEIKACLVNNFDTGKKGRPVFLIETNYEDDYIREFPNTCTAEQIPRIINDTQLGKLAPACYRILPKRKDGLQMNPDEIRSLCVKVVMSAYNSTVVLDDYDKYGYGSSKTRDMSAIFMSNRHRGQDIIVVHQGIQQISVQEWNNMWMMRLHKTTRSVDVVADRPPNYDLIKLAELIIWEQFNLAEQAKEQGLIDEKEWN
;
A
#
# COMPACT_ATOMS: atom_id res chain seq x y z
N VAL A 1 -1.54 -6.71 -0.79
CA VAL A 1 -0.08 -6.49 -0.66
C VAL A 1 0.47 -6.15 -2.03
N ILE A 2 1.30 -5.13 -2.14
CA ILE A 2 1.95 -4.70 -3.39
C ILE A 2 3.46 -4.81 -3.20
N ALA A 3 4.18 -5.41 -4.13
CA ALA A 3 5.64 -5.54 -4.04
C ALA A 3 6.32 -5.31 -5.39
N GLY A 4 7.45 -4.60 -5.38
CA GLY A 4 8.25 -4.32 -6.56
C GLY A 4 9.31 -3.26 -6.30
N MET A 5 10.29 -3.11 -7.19
CA MET A 5 11.37 -2.13 -7.05
C MET A 5 10.90 -0.68 -7.23
N THR A 6 11.73 0.30 -6.90
CA THR A 6 11.44 1.72 -7.23
C THR A 6 11.37 1.89 -8.75
N GLY A 7 10.42 2.71 -9.23
CA GLY A 7 10.30 3.03 -10.66
C GLY A 7 9.59 1.98 -11.52
N CYS A 8 8.96 0.95 -10.93
CA CYS A 8 8.20 -0.07 -11.70
C CYS A 8 6.68 0.16 -11.70
N GLY A 9 6.22 1.40 -11.49
CA GLY A 9 4.80 1.77 -11.59
C GLY A 9 3.93 1.46 -10.37
N LYS A 10 4.51 1.13 -9.20
CA LYS A 10 3.74 0.81 -7.98
C LYS A 10 2.76 1.92 -7.59
N SER A 11 3.25 3.16 -7.45
CA SER A 11 2.46 4.33 -7.05
C SER A 11 1.36 4.64 -8.06
N TRP A 12 1.66 4.51 -9.36
CA TRP A 12 0.70 4.74 -10.45
C TRP A 12 -0.55 3.87 -10.30
N ASN A 13 -0.41 2.54 -10.24
CA ASN A 13 -1.56 1.65 -10.08
C ASN A 13 -2.16 1.71 -8.67
N LEU A 14 -1.40 2.12 -7.66
CA LEU A 14 -1.92 2.31 -6.31
C LEU A 14 -2.89 3.50 -6.25
N ILE A 15 -2.60 4.59 -6.97
CA ILE A 15 -3.51 5.73 -7.09
C ILE A 15 -4.87 5.29 -7.64
N ASP A 16 -4.88 4.45 -8.67
CA ASP A 16 -6.12 3.91 -9.25
C ASP A 16 -6.87 3.01 -8.27
N GLU A 17 -6.17 2.15 -7.53
CA GLU A 17 -6.77 1.32 -6.48
C GLU A 17 -7.37 2.16 -5.34
N ILE A 18 -6.69 3.25 -4.95
CA ILE A 18 -7.20 4.20 -3.96
C ILE A 18 -8.46 4.86 -4.51
N LYS A 19 -8.45 5.39 -5.73
CA LYS A 19 -9.62 6.01 -6.37
C LYS A 19 -10.81 5.05 -6.45
N ALA A 20 -10.56 3.79 -6.78
CA ALA A 20 -11.60 2.76 -6.80
C ALA A 20 -12.22 2.51 -5.42
N CYS A 21 -11.47 2.69 -4.33
CA CYS A 21 -12.02 2.60 -2.96
C CYS A 21 -12.94 3.78 -2.59
N LEU A 22 -12.80 4.93 -3.25
CA LEU A 22 -13.56 6.15 -2.93
C LEU A 22 -14.95 6.17 -3.58
N VAL A 23 -15.18 5.36 -4.61
CA VAL A 23 -16.44 5.32 -5.35
C VAL A 23 -17.27 4.08 -5.00
N ASN A 24 -18.59 4.17 -5.20
CA ASN A 24 -19.45 3.01 -5.07
C ASN A 24 -19.13 2.01 -6.19
N ASN A 25 -18.98 0.74 -5.82
CA ASN A 25 -18.94 -0.36 -6.75
C ASN A 25 -20.34 -0.98 -6.81
N PHE A 26 -21.08 -0.65 -7.87
CA PHE A 26 -22.47 -1.09 -8.04
C PHE A 26 -22.60 -2.59 -8.28
N ASP A 27 -21.61 -3.23 -8.92
CA ASP A 27 -21.62 -4.66 -9.23
C ASP A 27 -21.54 -5.52 -7.95
N THR A 28 -20.78 -5.06 -6.96
CA THR A 28 -20.61 -5.76 -5.67
C THR A 28 -21.46 -5.17 -4.55
N GLY A 29 -22.16 -4.06 -4.79
CA GLY A 29 -22.88 -3.30 -3.79
C GLY A 29 -21.99 -2.61 -2.73
N LYS A 30 -20.66 -2.62 -2.90
CA LYS A 30 -19.73 -1.98 -1.96
C LYS A 30 -19.82 -0.47 -2.10
N LYS A 31 -20.02 0.22 -0.98
CA LYS A 31 -20.00 1.69 -0.93
C LYS A 31 -18.58 2.24 -0.93
N GLY A 32 -18.42 3.43 -1.51
CA GLY A 32 -17.19 4.20 -1.39
C GLY A 32 -16.92 4.55 0.08
N ARG A 33 -15.65 4.53 0.47
CA ARG A 33 -15.22 4.72 1.85
C ARG A 33 -13.94 5.56 1.92
N PRO A 34 -13.68 6.26 3.03
CA PRO A 34 -12.48 7.07 3.13
C PRO A 34 -11.25 6.17 3.08
N VAL A 35 -10.16 6.73 2.56
CA VAL A 35 -8.85 6.09 2.51
C VAL A 35 -7.88 6.91 3.37
N PHE A 36 -7.09 6.24 4.20
CA PHE A 36 -6.05 6.87 5.02
C PHE A 36 -4.68 6.40 4.53
N LEU A 37 -3.96 7.28 3.85
CA LEU A 37 -2.65 7.02 3.27
C LEU A 37 -1.56 7.51 4.21
N ILE A 38 -0.77 6.61 4.77
CA ILE A 38 0.43 6.97 5.54
C ILE A 38 1.55 7.22 4.55
N GLU A 39 1.84 8.49 4.31
CA GLU A 39 2.77 8.93 3.28
C GLU A 39 4.11 9.31 3.90
N THR A 40 5.14 8.48 3.66
CA THR A 40 6.48 8.73 4.19
C THR A 40 7.37 9.51 3.23
N ASN A 41 7.06 9.50 1.92
CA ASN A 41 7.94 9.97 0.86
C ASN A 41 7.57 11.33 0.25
N TYR A 42 6.41 11.90 0.59
CA TYR A 42 5.92 13.16 0.01
C TYR A 42 5.91 13.12 -1.54
N GLU A 43 5.27 12.10 -2.12
CA GLU A 43 5.26 11.92 -3.57
C GLU A 43 4.38 12.98 -4.23
N ASP A 44 4.90 13.66 -5.25
CA ASP A 44 4.18 14.72 -5.98
C ASP A 44 2.86 14.22 -6.56
N ASP A 45 2.82 12.97 -7.02
CA ASP A 45 1.60 12.35 -7.53
C ASP A 45 0.54 12.20 -6.44
N TYR A 46 0.90 11.78 -5.21
CA TYR A 46 -0.06 11.74 -4.11
C TYR A 46 -0.54 13.13 -3.70
N ILE A 47 0.35 14.13 -3.71
CA ILE A 47 -0.02 15.52 -3.43
C ILE A 47 -1.05 16.02 -4.45
N ARG A 48 -0.81 15.76 -5.74
CA ARG A 48 -1.68 16.17 -6.85
C ARG A 48 -3.03 15.48 -6.79
N GLU A 49 -3.04 14.16 -6.61
CA GLU A 49 -4.26 13.35 -6.69
C GLU A 49 -5.08 13.38 -5.38
N PHE A 50 -4.41 13.52 -4.23
CA PHE A 50 -5.01 13.43 -2.91
C PHE A 50 -4.62 14.63 -2.03
N PRO A 51 -5.13 15.84 -2.29
CA PRO A 51 -4.68 17.06 -1.61
C PRO A 51 -5.00 17.11 -0.11
N ASN A 52 -5.98 16.33 0.36
CA ASN A 52 -6.42 16.36 1.76
C ASN A 52 -5.38 15.74 2.69
N THR A 53 -5.16 16.36 3.84
CA THR A 53 -4.36 15.81 4.94
C THR A 53 -5.19 15.68 6.21
N CYS A 54 -4.85 14.73 7.08
CA CYS A 54 -5.43 14.64 8.42
C CYS A 54 -4.44 14.06 9.43
N THR A 55 -4.77 14.20 10.72
CA THR A 55 -4.08 13.49 11.82
C THR A 55 -4.85 12.23 12.19
N ALA A 56 -4.20 11.33 12.93
CA ALA A 56 -4.84 10.10 13.40
C ALA A 56 -6.05 10.38 14.31
N GLU A 57 -6.03 11.46 15.08
CA GLU A 57 -7.10 11.88 15.98
C GLU A 57 -8.37 12.33 15.24
N GLN A 58 -8.23 12.77 13.98
CA GLN A 58 -9.36 13.22 13.16
C GLN A 58 -10.10 12.07 12.47
N ILE A 59 -9.47 10.88 12.37
CA ILE A 59 -10.00 9.70 11.66
C ILE A 59 -11.43 9.32 12.11
N PRO A 60 -11.74 9.17 13.41
CA PRO A 60 -13.07 8.74 13.84
C PRO A 60 -14.17 9.71 13.39
N ARG A 61 -13.89 11.01 13.44
CA ARG A 61 -14.81 12.05 12.99
C ARG A 61 -15.01 11.98 11.47
N ILE A 62 -13.94 11.87 10.70
CA ILE A 62 -13.99 11.78 9.23
C ILE A 62 -14.86 10.59 8.80
N ILE A 63 -14.65 9.43 9.43
CA ILE A 63 -15.44 8.22 9.15
C ILE A 63 -16.91 8.45 9.47
N ASN A 64 -17.21 8.96 10.66
CA ASN A 64 -18.59 9.22 11.07
C ASN A 64 -19.29 10.22 10.12
N ASP A 65 -18.63 11.32 9.79
CA ASP A 65 -19.19 12.33 8.87
C ASP A 65 -19.38 11.76 7.46
N THR A 66 -18.51 10.84 7.00
CA THR A 66 -18.69 10.13 5.72
C THR A 66 -19.88 9.17 5.77
N GLN A 67 -20.03 8.39 6.85
CA GLN A 67 -21.14 7.45 7.02
C GLN A 67 -22.50 8.16 7.14
N LEU A 68 -22.53 9.35 7.73
CA LEU A 68 -23.71 10.23 7.80
C LEU A 68 -23.99 10.98 6.49
N GLY A 69 -23.15 10.82 5.46
CA GLY A 69 -23.30 11.53 4.18
C GLY A 69 -22.99 13.02 4.24
N LYS A 70 -22.35 13.50 5.32
CA LYS A 70 -21.91 14.90 5.46
C LYS A 70 -20.62 15.18 4.71
N LEU A 71 -19.79 14.15 4.52
CA LEU A 71 -18.58 14.19 3.72
C LEU A 71 -18.66 13.11 2.63
N ALA A 72 -18.21 13.45 1.42
CA ALA A 72 -17.95 12.44 0.40
C ALA A 72 -16.68 11.65 0.79
N PRO A 73 -16.60 10.34 0.48
CA PRO A 73 -15.37 9.59 0.63
C PRO A 73 -14.20 10.26 -0.11
N ALA A 74 -13.09 10.42 0.59
CA ALA A 74 -11.85 10.97 0.03
C ALA A 74 -10.64 10.22 0.59
N CYS A 75 -9.50 10.38 -0.09
CA CYS A 75 -8.21 9.97 0.44
C CYS A 75 -7.65 11.09 1.32
N TYR A 76 -7.26 10.76 2.54
CA TYR A 76 -6.61 11.66 3.49
C TYR A 76 -5.18 11.18 3.73
N ARG A 77 -4.21 12.02 3.41
CA ARG A 77 -2.80 11.76 3.65
C ARG A 77 -2.44 12.07 5.10
N ILE A 78 -1.78 11.13 5.74
CA ILE A 78 -1.29 11.23 7.11
C ILE A 78 0.21 11.37 7.03
N LEU A 79 0.69 12.58 7.33
CA LEU A 79 2.09 12.94 7.25
C LEU A 79 2.79 12.60 8.59
N PRO A 80 3.84 11.75 8.59
CA PRO A 80 4.56 11.39 9.79
C PRO A 80 5.48 12.53 10.28
N LYS A 81 4.86 13.59 10.81
CA LYS A 81 5.51 14.74 11.42
C LYS A 81 5.15 14.86 12.90
N ARG A 82 6.15 15.17 13.72
CA ARG A 82 5.98 15.57 15.11
C ARG A 82 5.32 16.95 15.20
N LYS A 83 4.88 17.33 16.40
CA LYS A 83 4.24 18.63 16.67
C LYS A 83 5.16 19.82 16.39
N ASP A 84 6.47 19.63 16.49
CA ASP A 84 7.50 20.62 16.17
C ASP A 84 7.78 20.73 14.65
N GLY A 85 7.08 19.93 13.82
CA GLY A 85 7.24 19.90 12.38
C GLY A 85 8.35 18.97 11.87
N LEU A 86 9.16 18.38 12.77
CA LEU A 86 10.21 17.44 12.41
C LEU A 86 9.62 16.09 11.97
N GLN A 87 10.37 15.35 11.15
CA GLN A 87 9.97 14.01 10.76
C GLN A 87 9.98 13.05 11.96
N MET A 88 9.00 12.15 12.00
CA MET A 88 8.97 11.04 12.95
C MET A 88 10.07 10.03 12.63
N ASN A 89 10.65 9.41 13.66
CA ASN A 89 11.53 8.25 13.50
C ASN A 89 10.69 6.97 13.22
N PRO A 90 11.31 5.86 12.78
CA PRO A 90 10.58 4.63 12.44
C PRO A 90 9.66 4.07 13.54
N ASP A 91 10.06 4.14 14.81
CA ASP A 91 9.24 3.64 15.94
C ASP A 91 8.03 4.55 16.21
N GLU A 92 8.18 5.86 16.00
CA GLU A 92 7.07 6.83 16.06
C GLU A 92 6.10 6.62 14.90
N ILE A 93 6.61 6.41 13.68
CA ILE A 93 5.78 6.09 12.50
C ILE A 93 5.00 4.80 12.76
N ARG A 94 5.64 3.76 13.30
CA ARG A 94 4.96 2.52 13.67
C ARG A 94 3.83 2.77 14.67
N SER A 95 4.10 3.54 15.72
CA SER A 95 3.09 3.90 16.72
C SER A 95 1.92 4.69 16.12
N LEU A 96 2.21 5.57 15.16
CA LEU A 96 1.20 6.27 14.36
C LEU A 96 0.37 5.27 13.54
N CYS A 97 1.01 4.32 12.84
CA CYS A 97 0.32 3.31 12.04
C CYS A 97 -0.64 2.47 12.88
N VAL A 98 -0.23 2.05 14.09
CA VAL A 98 -1.12 1.35 15.02
C VAL A 98 -2.35 2.19 15.35
N LYS A 99 -2.17 3.48 15.67
CA LYS A 99 -3.29 4.39 15.97
C LYS A 99 -4.23 4.54 14.78
N VAL A 100 -3.69 4.72 13.58
CA VAL A 100 -4.45 4.83 12.34
C VAL A 100 -5.27 3.57 12.11
N VAL A 101 -4.62 2.40 12.08
CA VAL A 101 -5.27 1.11 11.85
C VAL A 101 -6.36 0.82 12.89
N MET A 102 -6.12 1.14 14.17
CA MET A 102 -7.12 0.94 15.21
C MET A 102 -8.32 1.90 15.12
N SER A 103 -8.14 3.08 14.52
CA SER A 103 -9.19 4.10 14.39
C SER A 103 -9.95 4.02 13.06
N ALA A 104 -9.35 3.40 12.05
CA ALA A 104 -9.80 3.40 10.66
C ALA A 104 -10.83 2.29 10.35
N TYR A 105 -11.93 2.18 11.11
CA TYR A 105 -13.00 1.21 10.85
C TYR A 105 -13.81 1.58 9.59
N ASN A 106 -14.34 0.57 8.87
CA ASN A 106 -15.08 0.77 7.61
C ASN A 106 -14.37 1.67 6.59
N SER A 107 -13.04 1.59 6.52
CA SER A 107 -12.20 2.42 5.64
C SER A 107 -11.04 1.61 5.07
N THR A 108 -10.30 2.18 4.13
CA THR A 108 -9.07 1.57 3.63
C THR A 108 -7.86 2.29 4.25
N VAL A 109 -6.86 1.53 4.71
CA VAL A 109 -5.57 2.08 5.15
C VAL A 109 -4.50 1.69 4.16
N VAL A 110 -3.70 2.65 3.72
CA VAL A 110 -2.56 2.43 2.83
C VAL A 110 -1.27 2.70 3.60
N LEU A 111 -0.45 1.67 3.70
CA LEU A 111 0.87 1.68 4.32
C LEU A 111 1.91 1.69 3.20
N ASP A 112 2.22 2.89 2.71
CA ASP A 112 3.21 3.04 1.66
C ASP A 112 4.63 2.99 2.23
N ASP A 113 5.55 2.46 1.43
CA ASP A 113 6.94 2.20 1.79
C ASP A 113 7.11 1.57 3.18
N TYR A 114 6.29 0.54 3.43
CA TYR A 114 6.15 -0.08 4.75
C TYR A 114 7.49 -0.59 5.29
N ASP A 115 8.41 -0.96 4.41
CA ASP A 115 9.73 -1.48 4.79
C ASP A 115 10.54 -0.51 5.66
N LYS A 116 10.31 0.81 5.54
CA LYS A 116 11.03 1.83 6.33
C LYS A 116 10.68 1.83 7.81
N TYR A 117 9.48 1.36 8.17
CA TYR A 117 8.94 1.46 9.54
C TYR A 117 8.20 0.20 9.99
N GLY A 118 8.07 -0.80 9.13
CA GLY A 118 7.40 -2.08 9.39
C GLY A 118 8.25 -3.03 10.23
N TYR A 119 9.58 -2.92 10.15
CA TYR A 119 10.55 -3.71 10.93
C TYR A 119 11.20 -2.87 12.01
N GLY A 120 11.16 -3.32 13.26
CA GLY A 120 11.50 -2.50 14.43
C GLY A 120 12.06 -3.34 15.56
N SER A 121 12.64 -2.68 16.55
CA SER A 121 13.23 -3.34 17.71
C SER A 121 12.20 -4.19 18.46
N SER A 122 12.65 -5.25 19.13
CA SER A 122 11.86 -6.33 19.78
C SER A 122 10.79 -5.90 20.81
N LYS A 123 10.62 -4.60 21.07
CA LYS A 123 9.70 -4.04 22.08
C LYS A 123 8.35 -3.61 21.51
N THR A 124 8.23 -3.39 20.20
CA THR A 124 6.99 -2.92 19.59
C THR A 124 6.29 -4.12 18.96
N ARG A 125 5.01 -4.35 19.31
CA ARG A 125 4.21 -5.47 18.77
C ARG A 125 4.35 -5.52 17.25
N ASP A 126 4.50 -6.74 16.74
CA ASP A 126 4.57 -6.99 15.31
C ASP A 126 3.32 -6.42 14.63
N MET A 127 3.54 -5.48 13.71
CA MET A 127 2.49 -4.77 12.98
C MET A 127 1.61 -5.75 12.19
N SER A 128 2.20 -6.87 11.73
CA SER A 128 1.47 -7.93 11.03
C SER A 128 0.35 -8.53 11.90
N ALA A 129 0.60 -8.74 13.20
CA ALA A 129 -0.41 -9.26 14.13
C ALA A 129 -1.59 -8.29 14.32
N ILE A 130 -1.34 -6.98 14.24
CA ILE A 130 -2.37 -5.95 14.34
C ILE A 130 -3.29 -6.00 13.11
N PHE A 131 -2.74 -6.13 11.90
CA PHE A 131 -3.52 -6.26 10.67
C PHE A 131 -4.46 -7.47 10.73
N MET A 132 -3.94 -8.61 11.20
CA MET A 132 -4.69 -9.86 11.33
C MET A 132 -5.91 -9.72 12.25
N SER A 133 -5.74 -9.05 13.39
CA SER A 133 -6.81 -8.88 14.38
C SER A 133 -7.98 -7.99 13.92
N ASN A 134 -7.77 -7.17 12.88
CA ASN A 134 -8.72 -6.15 12.46
C ASN A 134 -9.56 -6.51 11.23
N ARG A 135 -9.43 -7.74 10.70
CA ARG A 135 -10.20 -8.24 9.54
C ARG A 135 -11.73 -8.13 9.72
N HIS A 136 -12.22 -8.07 10.96
CA HIS A 136 -13.65 -7.99 11.27
C HIS A 136 -14.22 -6.56 11.34
N ARG A 137 -13.41 -5.51 11.12
CA ARG A 137 -13.81 -4.10 11.26
C ARG A 137 -14.26 -3.42 9.97
N GLY A 138 -14.54 -4.20 8.92
CA GLY A 138 -14.84 -3.66 7.58
C GLY A 138 -13.66 -2.87 6.98
N GLN A 139 -12.46 -3.09 7.50
CA GLN A 139 -11.24 -2.40 7.11
C GLN A 139 -10.49 -3.20 6.06
N ASP A 140 -10.01 -2.52 5.04
CA ASP A 140 -9.02 -3.06 4.11
C ASP A 140 -7.66 -2.41 4.33
N ILE A 141 -6.59 -3.19 4.22
CA ILE A 141 -5.22 -2.72 4.43
C ILE A 141 -4.41 -3.04 3.18
N ILE A 142 -3.85 -2.00 2.57
CA ILE A 142 -2.93 -2.09 1.45
C ILE A 142 -1.53 -1.83 2.00
N VAL A 143 -0.63 -2.80 1.86
CA VAL A 143 0.77 -2.71 2.28
C VAL A 143 1.64 -2.71 1.03
N VAL A 144 2.53 -1.72 0.91
CA VAL A 144 3.44 -1.56 -0.22
C VAL A 144 4.88 -1.82 0.22
N HIS A 145 5.52 -2.80 -0.42
CA HIS A 145 6.92 -3.17 -0.19
C HIS A 145 7.79 -2.82 -1.41
N GLN A 146 9.06 -2.52 -1.18
CA GLN A 146 10.08 -2.32 -2.21
C GLN A 146 10.63 -3.64 -2.78
N GLY A 147 10.25 -4.77 -2.18
CA GLY A 147 10.67 -6.08 -2.66
C GLY A 147 9.95 -7.22 -1.96
N ILE A 148 9.85 -8.34 -2.66
CA ILE A 148 9.15 -9.53 -2.19
C ILE A 148 9.81 -10.16 -0.94
N GLN A 149 11.12 -9.99 -0.80
CA GLN A 149 11.90 -10.51 0.32
C GLN A 149 11.56 -9.88 1.67
N GLN A 150 10.93 -8.71 1.65
CA GLN A 150 10.55 -8.01 2.87
C GLN A 150 9.26 -8.61 3.46
N ILE A 151 8.37 -9.10 2.61
CA ILE A 151 7.08 -9.67 3.05
C ILE A 151 7.32 -10.77 4.10
N SER A 152 6.73 -10.56 5.28
CA SER A 152 6.79 -11.50 6.39
C SER A 152 5.95 -12.74 6.13
N VAL A 153 6.27 -13.85 6.81
CA VAL A 153 5.49 -15.10 6.75
C VAL A 153 4.03 -14.85 7.18
N GLN A 154 3.81 -13.97 8.15
CA GLN A 154 2.48 -13.59 8.60
C GLN A 154 1.71 -12.87 7.50
N GLU A 155 2.33 -11.94 6.78
CA GLU A 155 1.69 -11.24 5.66
C GLU A 155 1.31 -12.21 4.54
N TRP A 156 2.20 -13.16 4.19
CA TRP A 156 1.91 -14.22 3.21
C TRP A 156 0.67 -15.04 3.56
N ASN A 157 0.53 -15.42 4.82
CA ASN A 157 -0.60 -16.24 5.26
C ASN A 157 -1.92 -15.45 5.38
N ASN A 158 -1.87 -14.13 5.44
CA ASN A 158 -3.05 -13.30 5.70
C ASN A 158 -3.46 -12.43 4.52
N MET A 159 -2.60 -12.25 3.52
CA MET A 159 -2.94 -11.48 2.35
C MET A 159 -4.08 -12.14 1.56
N TRP A 160 -5.05 -11.33 1.15
CA TRP A 160 -6.11 -11.77 0.24
C TRP A 160 -5.67 -11.70 -1.23
N MET A 161 -4.92 -10.67 -1.57
CA MET A 161 -4.48 -10.38 -2.92
C MET A 161 -3.06 -9.83 -2.89
N MET A 162 -2.26 -10.28 -3.86
CA MET A 162 -0.94 -9.75 -4.14
C MET A 162 -0.92 -9.11 -5.52
N ARG A 163 -0.34 -7.92 -5.61
CA ARG A 163 0.09 -7.31 -6.87
C ARG A 163 1.61 -7.33 -6.91
N LEU A 164 2.15 -8.10 -7.83
CA LEU A 164 3.58 -8.21 -8.05
C LEU A 164 3.97 -7.31 -9.23
N HIS A 165 4.96 -6.46 -9.03
CA HIS A 165 5.65 -5.72 -10.08
C HIS A 165 7.08 -6.25 -10.22
N LYS A 166 7.87 -5.74 -11.18
CA LYS A 166 9.28 -6.15 -11.35
C LYS A 166 10.03 -5.99 -10.03
N THR A 167 10.69 -7.05 -9.58
CA THR A 167 11.53 -7.10 -8.37
C THR A 167 13.00 -7.17 -8.75
N THR A 168 13.88 -6.70 -7.86
CA THR A 168 15.34 -6.80 -8.06
C THR A 168 15.87 -8.19 -7.77
N ARG A 169 15.15 -8.96 -6.96
CA ARG A 169 15.51 -10.32 -6.56
C ARG A 169 14.41 -11.28 -6.97
N SER A 170 14.84 -12.48 -7.35
CA SER A 170 13.97 -13.61 -7.63
C SER A 170 13.11 -13.96 -6.42
N VAL A 171 11.87 -14.42 -6.65
CA VAL A 171 10.99 -15.02 -5.62
C VAL A 171 11.69 -16.18 -4.90
N ASP A 172 12.67 -16.84 -5.54
CA ASP A 172 13.40 -17.99 -5.01
C ASP A 172 14.08 -17.70 -3.66
N VAL A 173 14.43 -16.44 -3.39
CA VAL A 173 15.04 -16.03 -2.11
C VAL A 173 14.09 -16.14 -0.91
N VAL A 174 12.80 -16.34 -1.17
CA VAL A 174 11.73 -16.55 -0.19
C VAL A 174 10.88 -17.77 -0.50
N ALA A 175 11.42 -18.78 -1.18
CA ALA A 175 10.65 -19.94 -1.65
C ALA A 175 9.90 -20.69 -0.52
N ASP A 176 10.38 -20.60 0.71
CA ASP A 176 9.82 -21.26 1.91
C ASP A 176 8.69 -20.48 2.60
N ARG A 177 8.44 -19.22 2.20
CA ARG A 177 7.46 -18.33 2.87
C ARG A 177 6.05 -18.36 2.28
N PRO A 178 5.85 -18.23 0.96
CA PRO A 178 4.52 -18.13 0.41
C PRO A 178 3.83 -19.50 0.38
N PRO A 179 2.51 -19.56 0.59
CA PRO A 179 1.76 -20.81 0.55
C PRO A 179 1.68 -21.44 -0.85
N ASN A 180 1.86 -20.65 -1.92
CA ASN A 180 1.82 -21.12 -3.30
C ASN A 180 2.97 -20.51 -4.12
N TYR A 181 4.20 -20.97 -3.82
CA TYR A 181 5.42 -20.51 -4.45
C TYR A 181 5.36 -20.61 -5.98
N ASP A 182 4.90 -21.73 -6.54
CA ASP A 182 4.89 -21.98 -7.99
C ASP A 182 4.04 -20.94 -8.74
N LEU A 183 2.87 -20.57 -8.20
CA LEU A 183 2.03 -19.55 -8.81
C LEU A 183 2.69 -18.16 -8.79
N ILE A 184 3.35 -17.82 -7.69
CA ILE A 184 4.05 -16.54 -7.56
C ILE A 184 5.27 -16.53 -8.48
N LYS A 185 5.97 -17.66 -8.61
CA LYS A 185 7.08 -17.81 -9.54
C LYS A 185 6.64 -17.64 -10.98
N LEU A 186 5.50 -18.24 -11.36
CA LEU A 186 4.92 -18.05 -12.68
C LEU A 186 4.58 -16.56 -12.93
N ALA A 187 3.98 -15.88 -11.95
CA ALA A 187 3.69 -14.46 -12.05
C ALA A 187 4.97 -13.62 -12.22
N GLU A 188 6.03 -13.93 -11.48
CA GLU A 188 7.35 -13.30 -11.66
C GLU A 188 7.86 -13.49 -13.09
N LEU A 189 7.84 -14.71 -13.63
CA LEU A 189 8.33 -14.99 -14.98
C LEU A 189 7.54 -14.22 -16.05
N ILE A 190 6.21 -14.13 -15.91
CA ILE A 190 5.37 -13.34 -16.81
C ILE A 190 5.77 -11.86 -16.78
N ILE A 191 5.96 -11.29 -15.58
CA ILE A 191 6.36 -9.89 -15.42
C ILE A 191 7.72 -9.65 -16.06
N TRP A 192 8.70 -10.51 -15.79
CA TRP A 192 10.03 -10.40 -16.39
C TRP A 192 9.97 -10.43 -17.91
N GLU A 193 9.19 -11.34 -18.49
CA GLU A 193 9.02 -11.43 -19.93
C GLU A 193 8.41 -10.16 -20.51
N GLN A 194 7.39 -9.58 -19.87
CA GLN A 194 6.80 -8.31 -20.33
C GLN A 194 7.83 -7.17 -20.34
N PHE A 195 8.66 -7.07 -19.30
CA PHE A 195 9.73 -6.07 -19.27
C PHE A 195 10.81 -6.33 -20.33
N ASN A 196 11.19 -7.58 -20.55
CA ASN A 196 12.16 -7.94 -21.59
C ASN A 196 11.64 -7.58 -22.99
N LEU A 197 10.36 -7.87 -23.26
CA LEU A 197 9.72 -7.51 -24.54
C LEU A 197 9.67 -5.99 -24.73
N ALA A 198 9.36 -5.23 -23.68
CA ALA A 198 9.35 -3.77 -23.73
C ALA A 198 10.77 -3.20 -23.93
N GLU A 199 11.78 -3.74 -23.25
CA GLU A 199 13.19 -3.37 -23.45
C GLU A 199 13.65 -3.65 -24.88
N GLN A 200 13.34 -4.83 -25.43
CA GLN A 200 13.64 -5.18 -26.82
C GLN A 200 12.92 -4.26 -27.82
N ALA A 201 11.65 -3.94 -27.60
CA ALA A 201 10.89 -3.03 -28.45
C ALA A 201 11.51 -1.62 -28.45
N LYS A 202 11.98 -1.14 -27.29
CA LYS A 202 12.71 0.14 -27.17
C LYS A 202 14.03 0.10 -27.92
N GLU A 203 14.83 -0.96 -27.74
CA GLU A 203 16.11 -1.14 -28.44
C GLU A 203 15.95 -1.20 -29.97
N GLN A 204 14.83 -1.75 -30.44
CA GLN A 204 14.47 -1.80 -31.86
C GLN A 204 13.84 -0.51 -32.38
N GLY A 205 13.60 0.48 -31.51
CA GLY A 205 12.95 1.74 -31.87
C GLY A 205 11.45 1.62 -32.21
N LEU A 206 10.80 0.54 -31.77
CA LEU A 206 9.36 0.33 -31.96
C LEU A 206 8.51 1.15 -30.98
N ILE A 207 9.06 1.48 -29.82
CA ILE A 207 8.46 2.35 -28.82
C ILE A 207 9.47 3.41 -28.38
N ASP A 208 8.98 4.58 -27.99
CA ASP A 208 9.84 5.65 -27.48
C ASP A 208 10.13 5.50 -25.97
N GLU A 209 11.00 6.38 -25.44
CA GLU A 209 11.33 6.36 -24.01
C GLU A 209 10.15 6.73 -23.11
N LYS A 210 9.17 7.49 -23.62
CA LYS A 210 8.00 7.89 -22.87
C LYS A 210 6.97 6.75 -22.79
N GLU A 211 6.86 5.93 -23.83
CA GLU A 211 6.02 4.73 -23.86
C GLU A 211 6.62 3.58 -23.05
N TRP A 212 7.95 3.54 -22.93
CA TRP A 212 8.64 2.57 -22.08
C TRP A 212 8.52 2.88 -20.58
N ASN A 213 8.46 4.16 -20.20
CA ASN A 213 8.34 4.63 -18.81
C ASN A 213 6.89 4.69 -18.33
#